data_AF-A0A0F9DA66-F1
#
_entry.id   AF-A0A0F9DA66-F1
#
_cell.length_a   1.000
_cell.length_b   1.000
_cell.length_c   1.000
_cell.angle_alpha   90.00
_cell.angle_beta   90.00
_cell.angle_gamma   90.00
#
_symmetry.space_group_name_H-M   'P 1'
#
loop_
_entity.id
_entity.type
_entity.pdbx_description
1 polymer ?
#
loop_
_entity_poly.entity_id
_entity_poly.type
_entity_poly.pdbx_seq_one_letter_code
_entity_poly.pdbx_strand_id
1 'polypeptide(L)'
;MKMKRAVGYCTNPICDEHARPMFLLNPKEKFQCGHCQWVGKIEHERGYAENTQPIFKEVRVRFAYSRLRDCYAETAIVRDESLWGRNNVYHYTSPMLRTEKHALKVAEQILATLSQMSELPNGNELPNFFENHLNWDADLETFKQECETWGESLRDTPLTRSE
;
A
#
# COMPACT_ATOMS: atom_id res chain seq x y z
N MET A 1 -0.96 12.80 11.70
CA MET A 1 -0.76 11.41 12.14
C MET A 1 -0.79 10.54 10.89
N LYS A 2 0.31 9.86 10.55
CA LYS A 2 0.45 9.10 9.30
C LYS A 2 -0.60 7.99 9.25
N MET A 3 -1.38 7.91 8.17
CA MET A 3 -2.41 6.88 8.05
C MET A 3 -1.79 5.48 7.94
N LYS A 4 -2.16 4.55 8.82
CA LYS A 4 -1.74 3.14 8.76
C LYS A 4 -2.84 2.29 8.15
N ARG A 5 -2.55 1.65 7.03
CA ARG A 5 -3.50 0.73 6.37
C ARG A 5 -3.10 -0.71 6.64
N ALA A 6 -4.12 -1.55 6.82
CA ALA A 6 -3.94 -2.97 7.05
C ALA A 6 -5.17 -3.75 6.57
N VAL A 7 -5.06 -5.07 6.61
CA VAL A 7 -6.18 -5.98 6.38
C VAL A 7 -6.33 -6.90 7.59
N GLY A 8 -7.54 -6.92 8.15
CA GLY A 8 -7.96 -7.87 9.16
C GLY A 8 -8.43 -9.18 8.54
N TYR A 9 -8.09 -10.30 9.16
CA TYR A 9 -8.51 -11.63 8.76
C TYR A 9 -9.09 -12.37 9.96
N CYS A 10 -10.31 -12.91 9.82
CA CYS A 10 -10.83 -13.82 10.83
C CYS A 10 -10.01 -15.12 10.84
N THR A 11 -9.63 -15.57 12.04
CA THR A 11 -8.84 -16.79 12.27
C THR A 11 -9.69 -17.95 12.79
N ASN A 12 -10.98 -17.73 13.01
CA ASN A 12 -11.89 -18.77 13.45
C ASN A 12 -12.31 -19.63 12.24
N PRO A 13 -11.93 -20.93 12.17
CA PRO A 13 -12.16 -21.77 10.99
C PRO A 13 -13.64 -22.12 10.76
N ILE A 14 -14.49 -21.98 11.78
CA ILE A 14 -15.94 -22.23 11.68
C ILE A 14 -16.73 -20.95 11.34
N CYS A 15 -16.06 -19.82 11.15
CA CYS A 15 -16.70 -18.57 10.76
C CYS A 15 -16.81 -18.47 9.24
N ASP A 16 -17.96 -18.02 8.72
CA ASP A 16 -18.16 -17.81 7.27
C ASP A 16 -17.19 -16.76 6.69
N GLU A 17 -16.74 -15.84 7.53
CA GLU A 17 -15.74 -14.81 7.20
C GLU A 17 -14.29 -15.27 7.43
N HIS A 18 -14.06 -16.57 7.67
CA HIS A 18 -12.72 -17.13 7.87
C HIS A 18 -11.80 -16.80 6.69
N ALA A 19 -10.62 -16.25 7.01
CA ALA A 19 -9.60 -15.85 6.04
C ALA A 19 -10.04 -14.82 4.98
N ARG A 20 -11.26 -14.27 5.06
CA ARG A 20 -11.70 -13.17 4.19
C ARG A 20 -11.04 -11.85 4.62
N PRO A 21 -10.57 -11.04 3.66
CA PRO A 21 -9.92 -9.78 3.96
C PRO A 21 -10.93 -8.70 4.35
N MET A 22 -10.68 -8.01 5.46
CA MET A 22 -11.42 -6.81 5.87
C MET A 22 -10.46 -5.62 5.91
N PHE A 23 -10.76 -4.57 5.15
CA PHE A 23 -9.94 -3.36 5.14
C PHE A 23 -9.98 -2.66 6.50
N LEU A 24 -8.81 -2.27 7.00
CA LEU A 24 -8.66 -1.53 8.25
C LEU A 24 -7.87 -0.25 8.02
N LEU A 25 -8.44 0.86 8.46
CA LEU A 25 -7.78 2.17 8.49
C LEU A 25 -7.45 2.52 9.94
N ASN A 26 -6.19 2.86 10.20
CA ASN A 26 -5.64 3.12 11.52
C ASN A 26 -6.02 2.04 12.55
N PRO A 27 -5.77 0.75 12.23
CA PRO A 27 -6.14 -0.34 13.13
C PRO A 27 -5.46 -0.19 14.50
N LYS A 28 -6.21 -0.52 15.55
CA LYS A 28 -5.66 -0.78 16.88
C LYS A 28 -4.84 -2.08 16.85
N GLU A 29 -4.13 -2.39 17.93
CA GLU A 29 -3.31 -3.61 18.05
C GLU A 29 -4.09 -4.93 17.88
N LYS A 30 -5.41 -4.90 18.07
CA LYS A 30 -6.28 -6.08 17.99
C LYS A 30 -7.38 -5.87 16.95
N PHE A 31 -7.60 -6.90 16.14
CA PHE A 31 -8.72 -7.00 15.22
C PHE A 31 -9.69 -8.07 15.72
N GLN A 32 -10.99 -7.73 15.76
CA GLN A 32 -12.05 -8.66 16.08
C GLN A 32 -12.94 -8.83 14.84
N CYS A 33 -13.28 -10.07 14.54
CA CYS A 33 -14.18 -10.38 13.45
C CYS A 33 -15.59 -9.85 13.78
N GLY A 34 -16.16 -9.03 12.90
CA GLY A 34 -17.53 -8.50 13.10
C GLY A 34 -18.61 -9.59 13.19
N HIS A 35 -18.36 -10.77 12.60
CA HIS A 35 -19.33 -11.87 12.56
C HIS A 35 -19.30 -12.75 13.82
N CYS A 36 -18.14 -13.32 14.17
CA CYS A 36 -18.02 -14.25 15.30
C CYS A 36 -17.34 -13.65 16.55
N GLN A 37 -16.98 -12.36 16.53
CA GLN A 37 -16.27 -11.64 17.61
C GLN A 37 -14.90 -12.21 18.00
N TRP A 38 -14.43 -13.24 17.30
CA TRP A 38 -13.14 -13.87 17.52
C TRP A 38 -11.99 -12.93 17.16
N VAL A 39 -10.90 -12.99 17.94
CA VAL A 39 -9.68 -12.20 17.69
C VAL A 39 -8.99 -12.72 16.44
N GLY A 40 -8.97 -11.90 15.40
CA GLY A 40 -8.34 -12.23 14.12
C GLY A 40 -6.88 -11.76 14.03
N LYS A 41 -6.32 -11.86 12.82
CA LYS A 41 -4.97 -11.38 12.48
C LYS A 41 -5.06 -10.04 11.76
N ILE A 42 -4.08 -9.17 11.98
CA ILE A 42 -3.87 -7.94 11.21
C ILE A 42 -2.61 -8.12 10.37
N GLU A 43 -2.73 -7.93 9.06
CA GLU A 43 -1.59 -7.84 8.16
C GLU A 43 -1.43 -6.39 7.71
N HIS A 44 -0.29 -5.78 8.02
CA HIS A 44 -0.02 -4.37 7.73
C HIS A 44 0.67 -4.22 6.39
N GLU A 45 0.46 -3.08 5.74
CA GLU A 45 1.40 -2.63 4.73
C GLU A 45 2.74 -2.29 5.38
N ARG A 46 3.83 -2.63 4.70
CA ARG A 46 5.20 -2.39 5.17
C ARG A 46 6.07 -2.08 3.98
N GLY A 47 7.09 -1.27 4.19
CA GLY A 47 8.12 -1.06 3.19
C GLY A 47 9.44 -0.71 3.84
N TYR A 48 10.52 -1.05 3.16
CA TYR A 48 11.87 -0.87 3.64
C TYR A 48 12.83 -0.80 2.45
N ALA A 49 13.94 -0.11 2.63
CA ALA A 49 15.04 -0.07 1.67
C ALA A 49 16.09 -1.13 2.00
N GLU A 50 16.72 -1.75 1.00
CA GLU A 50 17.81 -2.73 1.24
C GLU A 50 19.07 -2.06 1.82
N ASN A 51 19.31 -0.81 1.46
CA ASN A 51 20.44 -0.03 1.95
C ASN A 51 20.05 1.43 2.19
N THR A 52 21.04 2.25 2.58
CA THR A 52 20.84 3.67 2.93
C THR A 52 21.11 4.62 1.76
N GLN A 53 21.39 4.12 0.55
CA GLN A 53 21.62 5.00 -0.59
C GLN A 53 20.32 5.70 -0.98
N PRO A 54 20.37 7.00 -1.31
CA PRO A 54 19.18 7.78 -1.62
C PRO A 54 18.62 7.50 -3.03
N ILE A 55 19.43 6.90 -3.92
CA ILE A 55 19.06 6.63 -5.30
C ILE A 55 18.42 5.24 -5.39
N PHE A 56 17.15 5.19 -5.76
CA PHE A 56 16.40 3.96 -5.99
C PHE A 56 16.31 3.64 -7.47
N LYS A 57 16.72 2.42 -7.83
CA LYS A 57 16.56 1.92 -9.21
C LYS A 57 15.44 0.91 -9.37
N GLU A 58 14.99 0.32 -8.27
CA GLU A 58 14.10 -0.84 -8.32
C GLU A 58 13.12 -0.79 -7.15
N VAL A 59 11.86 -1.10 -7.46
CA VAL A 59 10.81 -1.30 -6.47
C VAL A 59 10.25 -2.70 -6.65
N ARG A 60 10.20 -3.46 -5.55
CA ARG A 60 9.60 -4.79 -5.48
C ARG A 60 8.34 -4.74 -4.62
N VAL A 61 7.20 -5.07 -5.21
CA VAL A 61 5.91 -5.10 -4.53
C VAL A 61 5.45 -6.54 -4.35
N ARG A 62 5.44 -7.02 -3.11
CA ARG A 62 4.83 -8.30 -2.73
C ARG A 62 3.33 -8.12 -2.54
N PHE A 63 2.55 -8.91 -3.28
CA PHE A 63 1.09 -8.83 -3.30
C PHE A 63 0.45 -10.24 -3.25
N ALA A 64 -0.88 -10.30 -3.35
CA ALA A 64 -1.64 -11.54 -3.27
C ALA A 64 -1.40 -12.30 -1.95
N TYR A 65 -1.51 -11.57 -0.83
CA TYR A 65 -1.38 -12.18 0.50
C TYR A 65 -2.49 -13.22 0.73
N SER A 66 -2.08 -14.45 1.00
CA SER A 66 -2.94 -15.56 1.39
C SER A 66 -2.88 -15.76 2.89
N ARG A 67 -3.99 -15.52 3.59
CA ARG A 67 -4.05 -15.80 5.03
C ARG A 67 -3.87 -17.30 5.33
N LEU A 68 -4.42 -18.19 4.51
CA LEU A 68 -4.35 -19.64 4.77
C LEU A 68 -2.92 -20.17 4.78
N ARG A 69 -2.05 -19.62 3.92
CA ARG A 69 -0.63 -20.01 3.80
C ARG A 69 0.33 -19.07 4.54
N ASP A 70 -0.21 -17.97 5.04
CA ASP A 70 0.53 -16.88 5.67
C ASP A 70 1.70 -16.34 4.83
N CYS A 71 1.47 -16.17 3.53
CA CYS A 71 2.50 -15.70 2.60
C CYS A 71 1.93 -14.81 1.48
N TYR A 72 2.80 -13.98 0.91
CA TYR A 72 2.55 -13.27 -0.33
C TYR A 72 2.92 -14.21 -1.49
N ALA A 73 1.97 -14.50 -2.37
CA ALA A 73 2.18 -15.46 -3.44
C ALA A 73 3.03 -14.89 -4.60
N GLU A 74 2.99 -13.58 -4.80
CA GLU A 74 3.52 -12.95 -6.01
C GLU A 74 4.34 -11.69 -5.70
N THR A 75 5.18 -11.29 -6.65
CA THR A 75 6.02 -10.08 -6.57
C THR A 75 6.05 -9.38 -7.91
N ALA A 76 5.60 -8.12 -7.94
CA ALA A 76 5.74 -7.23 -9.08
C ALA A 76 7.05 -6.41 -8.94
N ILE A 77 7.74 -6.17 -10.05
CA ILE A 77 9.04 -5.48 -10.05
C ILE A 77 9.02 -4.38 -11.11
N VAL A 78 9.42 -3.18 -10.71
CA VAL A 78 9.64 -2.05 -11.62
C VAL A 78 11.07 -1.55 -11.45
N ARG A 79 11.73 -1.28 -12.57
CA ARG A 79 13.13 -0.84 -12.63
C ARG A 79 13.29 0.40 -13.50
N ASP A 80 14.18 1.28 -13.08
CA ASP A 80 14.71 2.34 -13.93
C ASP A 80 16.07 1.90 -14.52
N GLU A 81 16.04 1.50 -15.79
CA GLU A 81 17.21 1.03 -16.54
C GLU A 81 18.14 2.18 -16.97
N SER A 82 17.73 3.45 -16.79
CA SER A 82 18.57 4.61 -17.09
C SER A 82 19.62 4.88 -16.02
N LEU A 83 19.45 4.32 -14.82
CA LEU A 83 20.35 4.50 -13.69
C LEU A 83 21.46 3.45 -13.68
N TRP A 84 22.69 3.89 -13.91
CA TRP A 84 23.88 3.02 -13.92
C TRP A 84 24.47 2.86 -12.51
N GLY A 85 25.10 1.72 -12.24
CA GLY A 85 25.84 1.48 -10.99
C GLY A 85 25.07 0.75 -9.88
N ARG A 86 25.63 0.80 -8.65
CA ARG A 86 24.98 0.23 -7.45
C ARG A 86 24.01 1.25 -6.88
N ASN A 87 22.72 0.99 -7.09
CA ASN A 87 21.60 1.78 -6.58
C ASN A 87 20.73 0.91 -5.66
N ASN A 88 19.87 1.55 -4.89
CA ASN A 88 19.03 0.94 -3.87
C ASN A 88 17.81 0.22 -4.46
N VAL A 89 17.27 -0.72 -3.68
CA VAL A 89 16.03 -1.46 -3.95
C VAL A 89 15.07 -1.18 -2.81
N TYR A 90 13.85 -0.74 -3.15
CA TYR A 90 12.77 -0.58 -2.19
C TYR A 90 11.85 -1.79 -2.23
N HIS A 91 11.54 -2.36 -1.07
CA HIS A 91 10.57 -3.44 -0.92
C HIS A 91 9.29 -2.89 -0.31
N TYR A 92 8.16 -3.28 -0.88
CA TYR A 92 6.84 -2.95 -0.38
C TYR A 92 5.98 -4.20 -0.33
N THR A 93 5.26 -4.39 0.76
CA THR A 93 4.31 -5.51 0.94
C THR A 93 2.94 -4.92 1.21
N SER A 94 1.95 -5.31 0.41
CA SER A 94 0.56 -4.87 0.63
C SER A 94 -0.42 -6.05 0.55
N PRO A 95 -1.15 -6.35 1.64
CA PRO A 95 -2.18 -7.39 1.64
C PRO A 95 -3.46 -6.95 0.91
N MET A 96 -3.55 -5.70 0.45
CA MET A 96 -4.68 -5.16 -0.30
C MET A 96 -4.54 -5.37 -1.81
N LEU A 97 -3.31 -5.54 -2.30
CA LEU A 97 -3.05 -5.76 -3.71
C LEU A 97 -3.33 -7.23 -4.06
N ARG A 98 -4.23 -7.44 -5.03
CA ARG A 98 -4.65 -8.78 -5.50
C ARG A 98 -4.19 -9.10 -6.91
N THR A 99 -3.91 -8.09 -7.72
CA THR A 99 -3.57 -8.26 -9.14
C THR A 99 -2.20 -7.66 -9.42
N GLU A 100 -1.49 -8.29 -10.35
CA GLU A 100 -0.19 -7.83 -10.83
C GLU A 100 -0.28 -6.41 -11.42
N LYS A 101 -1.31 -6.14 -12.23
CA LYS A 101 -1.55 -4.82 -12.85
C LYS A 101 -1.57 -3.70 -11.81
N HIS A 102 -2.25 -3.89 -10.67
CA HIS A 102 -2.28 -2.88 -9.61
C HIS A 102 -0.95 -2.80 -8.85
N ALA A 103 -0.29 -3.93 -8.63
CA ALA A 103 1.01 -3.96 -7.99
C ALA A 103 2.10 -3.26 -8.81
N LEU A 104 2.09 -3.40 -10.14
CA LEU A 104 2.98 -2.68 -11.05
C LEU A 104 2.72 -1.17 -11.00
N LYS A 105 1.46 -0.72 -11.08
CA LYS A 105 1.12 0.71 -10.95
C LYS A 105 1.61 1.31 -9.62
N VAL A 106 1.43 0.57 -8.53
CA VAL A 106 1.93 1.01 -7.21
C VAL A 106 3.45 1.04 -7.19
N ALA A 107 4.12 0.05 -7.78
CA ALA A 107 5.59 0.04 -7.88
C ALA A 107 6.13 1.24 -8.68
N GLU A 108 5.48 1.59 -9.80
CA GLU A 108 5.81 2.78 -10.61
C GLU A 108 5.65 4.07 -9.79
N GLN A 109 4.52 4.23 -9.10
CA GLN A 109 4.25 5.41 -8.27
C GLN A 109 5.26 5.55 -7.11
N ILE A 110 5.61 4.44 -6.48
CA ILE A 110 6.63 4.38 -5.43
C ILE A 110 7.97 4.82 -6.00
N LEU A 111 8.39 4.26 -7.15
CA LEU A 111 9.68 4.58 -7.77
C LEU A 111 9.74 6.06 -8.16
N ALA A 112 8.68 6.59 -8.77
CA ALA A 112 8.57 8.00 -9.12
C ALA A 112 8.68 8.91 -7.89
N THR A 113 8.00 8.56 -6.80
CA THR A 113 8.05 9.32 -5.55
C THR A 113 9.45 9.29 -4.93
N LEU A 114 10.05 8.10 -4.84
CA LEU A 114 11.41 7.94 -4.30
C LEU A 114 12.45 8.71 -5.10
N SER A 115 12.28 8.81 -6.43
CA SER A 115 13.18 9.59 -7.28
C SER A 115 13.15 11.11 -7.01
N GLN A 116 12.05 11.60 -6.43
CA GLN A 116 11.86 13.01 -6.06
C GLN A 116 12.32 13.31 -4.63
N MET A 117 12.56 12.29 -3.80
CA MET A 117 12.97 12.47 -2.41
C MET A 117 14.50 12.65 -2.32
N SER A 118 14.95 13.72 -1.66
CA SER A 118 16.37 13.92 -1.35
C SER A 118 16.85 13.03 -0.21
N GLU A 119 15.95 12.62 0.69
CA GLU A 119 16.22 11.80 1.86
C GLU A 119 15.10 10.78 2.11
N LEU A 120 15.47 9.59 2.59
CA LEU A 120 14.50 8.58 3.01
C LEU A 120 13.95 8.92 4.40
N PRO A 121 12.62 8.93 4.61
CA PRO A 121 12.08 8.94 5.95
C PRO A 121 12.52 7.66 6.66
N ASN A 122 13.29 7.81 7.74
CA ASN A 122 13.83 6.76 8.62
C ASN A 122 13.54 5.31 8.19
N GLY A 123 14.47 4.70 7.44
CA GLY A 123 14.74 3.26 7.23
C GLY A 123 13.61 2.27 6.89
N ASN A 124 12.50 2.31 7.60
CA ASN A 124 11.39 1.36 7.59
C ASN A 124 10.02 2.04 7.50
N GLU A 125 9.98 3.37 7.32
CA GLU A 125 8.72 4.04 7.09
C GLU A 125 8.32 3.91 5.63
N LEU A 126 7.05 3.57 5.39
CA LEU A 126 6.42 3.79 4.09
C LEU A 126 6.50 5.28 3.77
N PRO A 127 7.18 5.74 2.70
CA PRO A 127 6.94 7.08 2.20
C PRO A 127 5.45 7.32 2.00
N ASN A 128 5.07 8.59 2.00
CA ASN A 128 3.69 9.04 1.85
C ASN A 128 3.18 8.85 0.42
N PHE A 129 3.29 7.64 -0.15
CA PHE A 129 2.95 7.33 -1.54
C PHE A 129 1.47 7.50 -1.88
N PHE A 130 0.62 7.55 -0.86
CA PHE A 130 -0.84 7.61 -0.99
C PHE A 130 -1.46 8.77 -0.22
N GLU A 131 -0.65 9.58 0.46
CA GLU A 131 -1.13 10.86 0.99
C GLU A 131 -0.99 11.86 -0.16
N ASN A 132 -2.05 12.00 -0.95
CA ASN A 132 -2.17 13.18 -1.80
C ASN A 132 -2.30 14.38 -0.87
N HIS A 133 -1.31 15.26 -0.88
CA HIS A 133 -1.36 16.51 -0.14
C HIS A 133 -2.38 17.42 -0.82
N LEU A 134 -3.61 17.44 -0.33
CA LEU A 134 -4.53 18.54 -0.62
C LEU A 134 -3.93 19.81 -0.03
N ASN A 135 -3.71 20.81 -0.87
CA ASN A 135 -3.20 22.08 -0.40
C ASN A 135 -4.36 22.91 0.17
N TRP A 136 -4.55 22.85 1.49
CA TRP A 136 -5.60 23.60 2.18
C TRP A 136 -5.42 25.13 2.12
N ASP A 137 -4.22 25.59 1.79
CA ASP A 137 -3.90 27.02 1.61
C ASP A 137 -4.06 27.47 0.14
N ALA A 138 -4.43 26.56 -0.77
CA ALA A 138 -4.77 26.91 -2.14
C ALA A 138 -6.06 27.74 -2.18
N ASP A 139 -6.20 28.56 -3.22
CA ASP A 139 -7.48 29.22 -3.47
C ASP A 139 -8.58 28.19 -3.78
N LEU A 140 -9.83 28.60 -3.56
CA LEU A 140 -10.98 27.71 -3.63
C LEU A 140 -11.13 27.01 -4.98
N GLU A 141 -10.71 27.65 -6.08
CA GLU A 141 -10.86 27.09 -7.42
C GLU A 141 -9.82 25.99 -7.65
N THR A 142 -8.56 26.26 -7.30
CA THR A 142 -7.47 25.28 -7.33
C THR A 142 -7.79 24.07 -6.44
N PHE A 143 -8.27 24.31 -5.22
CA PHE A 143 -8.64 23.23 -4.29
C PHE A 143 -9.79 22.36 -4.82
N LYS A 144 -10.81 22.97 -5.44
CA LYS A 144 -11.91 22.21 -6.06
C LYS A 144 -11.43 21.36 -7.22
N GLN A 145 -10.55 21.90 -8.06
CA GLN A 145 -10.03 21.18 -9.21
C GLN A 145 -9.13 20.01 -8.79
N GLU A 146 -8.34 20.18 -7.72
CA GLU A 146 -7.59 19.08 -7.09
C GLU A 146 -8.54 18.00 -6.55
N CYS A 147 -9.63 18.38 -5.90
CA CYS A 147 -10.65 17.45 -5.40
C CYS A 147 -11.41 16.71 -6.52
N GLU A 148 -11.75 17.39 -7.62
CA GLU A 148 -12.44 16.79 -8.77
C GLU A 148 -11.55 15.79 -9.50
N THR A 149 -10.31 16.18 -9.79
CA THR A 149 -9.28 15.30 -10.38
C THR A 149 -9.07 14.07 -9.49
N TRP A 150 -9.07 14.26 -8.17
CA TRP A 150 -8.98 13.15 -7.22
C TRP A 150 -10.22 12.27 -7.23
N GLY A 151 -11.41 12.86 -7.26
CA GLY A 151 -12.68 12.14 -7.36
C GLY A 151 -12.79 11.31 -8.63
N GLU A 152 -12.18 11.74 -9.74
CA GLU A 152 -12.08 10.96 -10.98
C GLU A 152 -11.08 9.80 -10.85
N SER A 153 -9.89 10.06 -10.29
CA SER A 153 -8.88 9.02 -10.02
C SER A 153 -9.39 7.89 -9.11
N LEU A 154 -10.20 8.24 -8.10
CA LEU A 154 -10.88 7.27 -7.26
C LEU A 154 -11.99 6.49 -7.97
N ARG A 155 -12.69 7.10 -8.93
CA ARG A 155 -13.73 6.45 -9.73
C ARG A 155 -13.15 5.44 -10.73
N ASP A 156 -11.96 5.71 -11.27
CA ASP A 156 -11.22 4.79 -12.13
C ASP A 156 -10.52 3.65 -11.38
N THR A 157 -10.51 3.71 -10.04
CA THR A 157 -10.08 2.60 -9.20
C THR A 157 -11.29 1.66 -9.02
N PRO A 158 -11.30 0.45 -9.60
CA PRO A 158 -12.44 -0.44 -9.44
C PRO A 158 -12.45 -0.97 -8.01
N LEU A 159 -13.09 -0.24 -7.11
CA LEU A 159 -13.69 -0.81 -5.92
C LEU A 159 -14.84 -1.67 -6.42
N THR A 160 -14.55 -2.90 -6.84
CA THR A 160 -15.58 -3.89 -7.11
C THR A 160 -16.35 -4.12 -5.82
N ARG A 161 -17.47 -3.40 -5.68
CA ARG A 161 -18.64 -3.89 -4.95
C ARG A 161 -19.13 -5.11 -5.72
N SER A 162 -18.74 -6.29 -5.27
CA SER A 162 -19.48 -7.50 -5.60
C SER A 162 -20.76 -7.49 -4.78
N GLU A 163 -21.89 -7.34 -5.45
CA GLU A 163 -23.22 -7.72 -4.96
C GLU A 163 -23.30 -9.22 -4.65
#